data_AF-A0A8S9BKW9-F1
#
_entry.id   AF-A0A8S9BKW9-F1
#
_cell.length_a   1.000
_cell.length_b   1.000
_cell.length_c   1.000
_cell.angle_alpha   90.00
_cell.angle_beta   90.00
_cell.angle_gamma   90.00
#
_symmetry.space_group_name_H-M   'P 1'
#
loop_
_entity.id
_entity.type
_entity.pdbx_description
1 polymer ?
#
loop_
_entity_poly.entity_id
_entity_poly.type
_entity_poly.pdbx_seq_one_letter_code
_entity_poly.pdbx_strand_id
1 'polypeptide(L)'
;MLGFAVQPPQQARAGVALYPPIAARLRSETSIFEELSQIWAVATLVHHTGEVLYDQLGGRVADSAHPLPESSSSSSSSSSEKDRAYFYFPDLVIPEPGRYRVRVSLMQMDYSNEAAPEGVVVVREYVDSRSIVVEDTPTRAARPSHHERAFLRVLKNDGQEIPSAPA
;
A
#
# COMPACT_ATOMS: atom_id res chain seq x y z
N MET A 1 -13.41 1.91 0.04
CA MET A 1 -12.44 2.99 0.28
C MET A 1 -11.04 2.43 0.55
N LEU A 2 -10.06 2.91 -0.21
CA LEU A 2 -8.65 2.58 -0.08
C LEU A 2 -7.99 3.46 0.99
N GLY A 3 -7.11 2.87 1.80
CA GLY A 3 -6.31 3.62 2.77
C GLY A 3 -5.05 2.90 3.19
N PHE A 4 -4.11 3.60 3.82
CA PHE A 4 -2.92 2.97 4.39
C PHE A 4 -3.24 2.30 5.72
N ALA A 5 -2.74 1.08 5.88
CA ALA A 5 -2.68 0.37 7.14
C ALA A 5 -1.29 0.50 7.79
N VAL A 6 -0.24 0.61 6.97
CA VAL A 6 1.13 0.95 7.39
C VAL A 6 1.68 2.06 6.50
N GLN A 7 2.04 3.19 7.10
CA GLN A 7 2.59 4.34 6.39
C GLN A 7 4.11 4.17 6.19
N PRO A 8 4.67 4.65 5.07
CA PRO A 8 6.12 4.73 4.89
C PRO A 8 6.77 5.60 5.96
N PRO A 9 8.08 5.49 6.24
CA PRO A 9 8.75 6.37 7.18
C PRO A 9 8.72 7.85 6.72
N GLN A 10 8.88 8.79 7.65
CA GLN A 10 9.01 10.22 7.30
C GLN A 10 10.41 10.56 6.76
N GLN A 11 11.40 9.74 7.08
CA GLN A 11 12.78 9.85 6.65
C GLN A 11 13.24 8.49 6.14
N ALA A 12 13.89 8.47 4.99
CA ALA A 12 14.43 7.26 4.39
C ALA A 12 15.80 7.54 3.77
N ARG A 13 16.54 6.47 3.50
CA ARG A 13 17.82 6.56 2.81
C ARG A 13 17.65 6.19 1.34
N ALA A 14 18.27 6.96 0.46
CA ALA A 14 18.33 6.70 -0.97
C ALA A 14 18.89 5.29 -1.24
N GLY A 15 18.25 4.54 -2.13
CA GLY A 15 18.65 3.19 -2.53
C GLY A 15 18.43 2.09 -1.47
N VAL A 16 17.81 2.41 -0.33
CA VAL A 16 17.49 1.43 0.73
C VAL A 16 15.98 1.21 0.80
N ALA A 17 15.56 -0.02 1.06
CA ALA A 17 14.16 -0.36 1.23
C ALA A 17 13.51 0.44 2.38
N LEU A 18 12.31 0.95 2.12
CA LEU A 18 11.54 1.73 3.07
C LEU A 18 11.17 0.85 4.27
N TYR A 19 11.48 1.34 5.47
CA TYR A 19 11.07 0.71 6.71
C TYR A 19 10.44 1.71 7.68
N PRO A 20 9.23 1.46 8.21
CA PRO A 20 8.42 0.25 8.03
C PRO A 20 7.91 0.05 6.59
N PRO A 21 7.61 -1.21 6.19
CA PRO A 21 7.10 -1.50 4.85
C PRO A 21 5.71 -0.90 4.67
N ILE A 22 5.27 -0.75 3.42
CA ILE A 22 3.97 -0.16 3.13
C ILE A 22 2.92 -1.25 3.03
N ALA A 23 1.78 -1.01 3.69
CA ALA A 23 0.58 -1.81 3.51
C ALA A 23 -0.62 -0.90 3.32
N ALA A 24 -1.42 -1.20 2.30
CA ALA A 24 -2.72 -0.58 2.08
C ALA A 24 -3.83 -1.57 2.47
N ARG A 25 -5.03 -1.03 2.72
CA ARG A 25 -6.23 -1.78 3.03
C ARG A 25 -7.40 -1.24 2.22
N LEU A 26 -8.30 -2.16 1.87
CA LEU A 26 -9.55 -1.84 1.21
C LEU A 26 -10.68 -2.05 2.21
N ARG A 27 -11.47 -0.99 2.42
CA ARG A 27 -12.66 -0.99 3.27
C ARG A 27 -13.91 -1.04 2.43
N SER A 28 -14.90 -1.83 2.86
CA SER A 28 -16.23 -1.85 2.26
C SER A 28 -17.28 -2.24 3.30
N GLU A 29 -18.48 -1.69 3.14
CA GLU A 29 -19.67 -2.11 3.91
C GLU A 29 -20.09 -3.53 3.49
N THR A 30 -20.06 -3.80 2.19
CA THR A 30 -20.47 -5.06 1.59
C THR A 30 -19.32 -6.07 1.51
N SER A 31 -19.69 -7.34 1.34
CA SER A 31 -18.75 -8.38 0.91
C SER A 31 -18.26 -8.06 -0.50
N ILE A 32 -16.94 -8.08 -0.70
CA ILE A 32 -16.29 -7.82 -2.00
C ILE A 32 -15.42 -9.00 -2.46
N PHE A 33 -15.53 -10.16 -1.78
CA PHE A 33 -14.63 -11.31 -1.97
C PHE A 33 -14.60 -11.82 -3.41
N GLU A 34 -15.74 -11.81 -4.11
CA GLU A 34 -15.85 -12.26 -5.51
C GLU A 34 -15.08 -11.33 -6.46
N GLU A 35 -15.05 -10.03 -6.16
CA GLU A 35 -14.40 -8.99 -6.97
C GLU A 35 -12.88 -8.93 -6.72
N LEU A 36 -12.38 -9.43 -5.57
CA LEU A 36 -10.96 -9.33 -5.20
C LEU A 36 -10.02 -9.94 -6.24
N SER A 37 -10.47 -10.98 -6.94
CA SER A 37 -9.70 -11.63 -8.03
C SER A 37 -9.40 -10.70 -9.20
N GLN A 38 -10.17 -9.63 -9.36
CA GLN A 38 -10.06 -8.65 -10.43
C GLN A 38 -9.41 -7.35 -9.96
N ILE A 39 -9.00 -7.28 -8.68
CA ILE A 39 -8.50 -6.06 -8.04
C ILE A 39 -7.04 -6.24 -7.64
N TRP A 40 -6.23 -5.24 -7.95
CA TRP A 40 -4.85 -5.14 -7.48
C TRP A 40 -4.52 -3.69 -7.17
N ALA A 41 -3.44 -3.47 -6.43
CA ALA A 41 -2.96 -2.14 -6.14
C ALA A 41 -1.58 -1.92 -6.76
N VAL A 42 -1.34 -0.69 -7.22
CA VAL A 42 -0.04 -0.26 -7.75
C VAL A 42 0.46 0.92 -6.92
N ALA A 43 1.67 0.81 -6.40
CA ALA A 43 2.41 1.87 -5.74
C ALA A 43 3.23 2.65 -6.76
N THR A 44 3.08 3.97 -6.78
CA THR A 44 3.89 4.89 -7.60
C THR A 44 4.50 5.98 -6.74
N LEU A 45 5.63 6.53 -7.18
CA LEU A 45 6.30 7.64 -6.50
C LEU A 45 5.73 8.96 -7.00
N VAL A 46 5.44 9.88 -6.07
CA VAL A 46 4.96 11.23 -6.38
C VAL A 46 5.95 12.22 -5.80
N HIS A 47 6.53 13.07 -6.66
CA HIS A 47 7.43 14.13 -6.23
C HIS A 47 6.68 15.24 -5.50
N HIS A 48 7.36 16.04 -4.67
CA HIS A 48 6.73 17.14 -3.93
C HIS A 48 6.08 18.21 -4.83
N THR A 49 6.44 18.26 -6.12
CA THR A 49 5.85 19.12 -7.14
C THR A 49 4.49 18.61 -7.64
N GLY A 50 4.12 17.37 -7.30
CA GLY A 50 2.91 16.69 -7.79
C GLY A 50 3.15 15.81 -9.03
N GLU A 51 4.37 15.77 -9.55
CA GLU A 51 4.74 14.89 -10.67
C GLU A 51 4.74 13.42 -10.25
N VAL A 52 4.12 12.56 -11.06
CA VAL A 52 4.11 11.11 -10.86
C VAL A 52 5.29 10.50 -11.61
N LEU A 53 6.15 9.78 -10.88
CA LEU A 53 7.39 9.18 -11.35
C LEU A 53 7.20 7.67 -11.49
N TYR A 54 6.75 7.22 -12.66
CA TYR A 54 6.30 5.84 -12.88
C TYR A 54 7.40 4.78 -12.73
N ASP A 55 8.65 5.11 -13.03
CA ASP A 55 9.77 4.15 -13.08
C ASP A 55 10.85 4.40 -12.02
N GLN A 56 10.56 5.26 -11.03
CA GLN A 56 11.53 5.65 -9.99
C GLN A 56 11.24 5.02 -8.62
N LEU A 57 10.32 4.05 -8.55
CA LEU A 57 10.09 3.26 -7.35
C LEU A 57 10.57 1.83 -7.62
N GLY A 58 11.61 1.40 -6.92
CA GLY A 58 12.13 0.03 -6.98
C GLY A 58 11.39 -0.91 -6.04
N GLY A 59 11.68 -2.21 -6.17
CA GLY A 59 11.05 -3.27 -5.37
C GLY A 59 9.70 -3.74 -5.94
N ARG A 60 8.88 -4.37 -5.10
CA ARG A 60 7.54 -4.83 -5.47
C ARG A 60 6.57 -3.67 -5.45
N VAL A 61 6.25 -3.13 -6.64
CA VAL A 61 5.34 -1.98 -6.81
C VAL A 61 3.89 -2.35 -7.07
N ALA A 62 3.58 -3.62 -7.26
CA ALA A 62 2.21 -4.09 -7.47
C ALA A 62 1.91 -5.33 -6.63
N ASP A 63 0.68 -5.40 -6.13
CA ASP A 63 0.20 -6.55 -5.36
C ASP A 63 -1.29 -6.79 -5.61
N SER A 64 -1.68 -8.06 -5.65
CA SER A 64 -3.08 -8.49 -5.71
C SER A 64 -3.76 -8.27 -4.36
N ALA A 65 -5.09 -8.22 -4.36
CA ALA A 65 -5.83 -8.11 -3.11
C ALA A 65 -5.73 -9.39 -2.28
N HIS A 66 -5.33 -9.26 -1.02
CA HIS A 66 -5.33 -10.35 -0.04
C HIS A 66 -6.56 -10.22 0.87
N PRO A 67 -7.46 -11.21 0.90
CA PRO A 67 -8.67 -11.14 1.72
C PRO A 67 -8.36 -11.07 3.21
N LEU A 68 -9.07 -10.21 3.94
CA LEU A 68 -9.05 -10.18 5.41
C LEU A 68 -10.29 -10.88 5.96
N PRO A 69 -10.14 -11.79 6.94
CA PRO A 69 -11.28 -12.46 7.55
C PRO A 69 -12.09 -11.46 8.37
N GLU A 70 -13.43 -11.57 8.35
CA GLU A 70 -14.33 -10.62 9.02
C GLU A 70 -14.07 -10.47 10.53
N SER A 71 -13.53 -11.52 11.16
CA SER A 71 -13.19 -11.61 12.59
C SER A 71 -11.89 -10.89 12.98
N SER A 72 -11.04 -10.51 12.01
CA SER A 72 -9.77 -9.81 12.26
C SER A 72 -9.92 -8.30 12.44
N SER A 73 -11.15 -7.77 12.30
CA SER A 73 -11.46 -6.36 12.48
C SER A 73 -11.48 -5.96 13.97
N SER A 74 -10.29 -5.89 14.58
CA SER A 74 -10.12 -5.39 15.94
C SER A 74 -10.26 -3.86 15.99
N SER A 75 -11.50 -3.35 16.07
CA SER A 75 -11.91 -2.22 16.92
C SER A 75 -13.30 -1.69 16.53
N SER A 76 -14.25 -1.94 17.42
CA SER A 76 -15.24 -0.96 17.92
C SER A 76 -15.20 0.46 17.32
N SER A 77 -15.95 0.68 16.25
CA SER A 77 -16.54 1.98 15.95
C SER A 77 -17.73 1.77 15.01
N SER A 78 -18.76 2.57 15.19
CA SER A 78 -20.05 2.62 14.50
C SER A 78 -19.98 2.91 12.98
N SER A 79 -18.89 2.55 12.30
CA SER A 79 -18.74 2.66 10.86
C SER A 79 -19.19 1.35 10.21
N SER A 80 -20.14 1.45 9.28
CA SER A 80 -20.62 0.36 8.42
C SER A 80 -19.49 -0.30 7.62
N GLU A 81 -18.41 0.42 7.32
CA GLU A 81 -17.26 -0.08 6.57
C GLU A 81 -16.28 -0.90 7.41
N LYS A 82 -15.95 -2.11 6.94
CA LYS A 82 -14.95 -3.00 7.54
C LYS A 82 -13.74 -3.16 6.62
N ASP A 83 -12.56 -3.42 7.20
CA ASP A 83 -11.38 -3.82 6.43
C ASP A 83 -11.67 -5.20 5.78
N ARG A 84 -11.64 -5.27 4.44
CA ARG A 84 -12.01 -6.46 3.65
C ARG A 84 -10.83 -7.12 2.95
N ALA A 85 -9.84 -6.32 2.56
CA ALA A 85 -8.63 -6.82 1.94
C ALA A 85 -7.44 -5.91 2.25
N TYR A 86 -6.23 -6.40 1.98
CA TYR A 86 -5.00 -5.64 2.06
C TYR A 86 -4.13 -5.81 0.81
N PHE A 87 -3.16 -4.91 0.67
CA PHE A 87 -2.11 -4.94 -0.34
C PHE A 87 -0.78 -4.65 0.36
N TYR A 88 0.29 -5.33 -0.02
CA TYR A 88 1.55 -5.31 0.70
C TYR A 88 2.77 -5.12 -0.21
N PHE A 89 3.54 -4.09 0.13
CA PHE A 89 4.73 -3.66 -0.60
C PHE A 89 5.94 -3.69 0.36
N PRO A 90 6.62 -4.86 0.50
CA PRO A 90 7.61 -5.10 1.55
C PRO A 90 8.95 -4.39 1.33
N ASP A 91 9.31 -4.08 0.10
CA ASP A 91 10.68 -3.79 -0.31
C ASP A 91 10.78 -2.57 -1.24
N LEU A 92 9.83 -1.64 -1.14
CA LEU A 92 9.85 -0.41 -1.93
C LEU A 92 11.13 0.40 -1.69
N VAL A 93 11.80 0.81 -2.77
CA VAL A 93 13.06 1.56 -2.71
C VAL A 93 12.92 2.86 -3.48
N ILE A 94 13.32 3.99 -2.89
CA ILE A 94 13.44 5.26 -3.59
C ILE A 94 14.93 5.49 -3.88
N PRO A 95 15.36 5.51 -5.15
CA PRO A 95 16.78 5.52 -5.51
C PRO A 95 17.43 6.89 -5.28
N GLU A 96 16.69 7.98 -5.47
CA GLU A 96 17.24 9.33 -5.47
C GLU A 96 16.82 10.12 -4.22
N PRO A 97 17.71 10.98 -3.66
CA PRO A 97 17.35 11.93 -2.62
C PRO A 97 16.29 12.93 -3.08
N GLY A 98 15.41 13.32 -2.15
CA GLY A 98 14.35 14.27 -2.45
C GLY A 98 13.18 14.22 -1.48
N ARG A 99 12.08 14.89 -1.84
CA ARG A 99 10.83 14.87 -1.07
C ARG A 99 9.73 14.24 -1.90
N TYR A 100 9.14 13.19 -1.36
CA TYR A 100 8.20 12.34 -2.09
C TYR A 100 6.98 11.95 -1.25
N ARG A 101 6.00 11.37 -1.93
CA ARG A 101 4.93 10.54 -1.36
C ARG A 101 4.84 9.26 -2.17
N VAL A 102 4.31 8.21 -1.56
CA VAL A 102 3.89 7.02 -2.30
C VAL A 102 2.39 7.13 -2.53
N ARG A 103 1.97 7.01 -3.79
CA ARG A 103 0.58 6.86 -4.18
C ARG A 103 0.26 5.39 -4.34
N VAL A 104 -0.79 4.92 -3.70
CA VAL A 104 -1.34 3.58 -3.97
C VAL A 104 -2.62 3.77 -4.76
N SER A 105 -2.68 3.21 -5.96
CA SER A 105 -3.83 3.25 -6.86
C SER A 105 -4.51 1.89 -6.92
N LEU A 106 -5.82 1.87 -6.73
CA LEU A 106 -6.64 0.67 -6.86
C LEU A 106 -7.01 0.45 -8.33
N MET A 107 -6.53 -0.65 -8.90
CA MET A 107 -6.81 -1.08 -10.25
C MET A 107 -7.88 -2.17 -10.22
N GLN A 108 -8.80 -2.15 -11.20
CA GLN A 108 -9.78 -3.21 -11.38
C GLN A 108 -9.93 -3.55 -12.87
N MET A 109 -10.05 -4.84 -13.18
CA MET A 109 -10.52 -5.28 -14.50
C MET A 109 -12.03 -5.03 -14.63
N ASP A 110 -12.42 -4.34 -15.70
CA ASP A 110 -13.82 -4.08 -16.05
C ASP A 110 -14.18 -4.80 -17.36
N TYR A 111 -15.07 -5.78 -17.27
CA TYR A 111 -15.58 -6.58 -18.40
C TYR A 111 -16.93 -6.09 -18.92
N SER A 112 -17.46 -4.97 -18.41
CA SER A 112 -18.77 -4.45 -18.81
C SER A 112 -18.77 -3.73 -20.16
N ASN A 113 -17.57 -3.41 -20.70
CA ASN A 113 -17.43 -2.69 -21.96
C ASN A 113 -17.59 -3.62 -23.17
N GLU A 114 -18.72 -3.53 -23.87
CA GLU A 114 -19.01 -4.34 -25.07
C GLU A 114 -17.99 -4.12 -26.20
N ALA A 115 -17.34 -2.95 -26.27
CA ALA A 115 -16.31 -2.67 -27.27
C ALA A 115 -14.95 -3.32 -26.94
N ALA A 116 -14.77 -3.79 -25.70
CA ALA A 116 -13.54 -4.40 -25.21
C ALA A 116 -13.86 -5.68 -24.41
N PRO A 117 -14.26 -6.77 -25.10
CA PRO A 117 -14.71 -8.01 -24.44
C PRO A 117 -13.61 -8.72 -23.63
N GLU A 118 -12.34 -8.39 -23.88
CA GLU A 118 -11.19 -8.88 -23.10
C GLU A 118 -11.01 -8.18 -21.75
N GLY A 119 -11.80 -7.12 -21.50
CA GLY A 119 -11.75 -6.30 -20.30
C GLY A 119 -10.82 -5.09 -20.43
N VAL A 120 -11.12 -4.03 -19.67
CA VAL A 120 -10.31 -2.81 -19.59
C VAL A 120 -9.89 -2.60 -18.15
N VAL A 121 -8.65 -2.15 -17.93
CA VAL A 121 -8.19 -1.75 -16.59
C VAL A 121 -8.69 -0.36 -16.28
N VAL A 122 -9.40 -0.21 -15.17
CA VAL A 122 -9.84 1.08 -14.64
C VAL A 122 -9.17 1.39 -13.31
N VAL A 123 -8.79 2.65 -13.12
CA VAL A 123 -8.35 3.17 -11.82
C VAL A 123 -9.61 3.57 -11.04
N ARG A 124 -9.93 2.86 -9.95
CA ARG A 124 -11.12 3.13 -9.13
C ARG A 124 -10.92 4.31 -8.20
N GLU A 125 -9.81 4.29 -7.47
CA GLU A 125 -9.43 5.33 -6.51
C GLU A 125 -7.92 5.28 -6.26
N TYR A 126 -7.37 6.32 -5.63
CA TYR A 126 -5.99 6.33 -5.14
C TYR A 126 -5.89 7.02 -3.79
N VAL A 127 -4.83 6.72 -3.05
CA VAL A 127 -4.49 7.39 -1.79
C VAL A 127 -3.01 7.69 -1.73
N ASP A 128 -2.68 8.90 -1.25
CA ASP A 128 -1.29 9.35 -1.09
C ASP A 128 -0.83 9.18 0.36
N SER A 129 0.41 8.73 0.54
CA SER A 129 1.04 8.59 1.85
C SER A 129 1.35 9.95 2.47
N ARG A 130 1.80 9.94 3.72
CA ARG A 130 2.56 11.08 4.28
C ARG A 130 3.83 11.36 3.47
N SER A 131 4.37 12.58 3.61
CA SER A 131 5.63 12.95 2.96
C SER A 131 6.80 12.14 3.52
N ILE A 132 7.70 11.76 2.62
CA ILE A 132 8.97 11.08 2.88
C ILE A 132 10.08 12.04 2.46
N VAL A 133 11.05 12.26 3.33
CA VAL A 133 12.31 12.91 2.99
C VAL A 133 13.35 11.82 2.79
N VAL A 134 13.93 11.76 1.59
CA VAL A 134 14.95 10.77 1.21
C VAL A 134 16.29 11.49 1.15
N GLU A 135 17.27 10.97 1.88
CA GLU A 135 18.62 11.53 1.99
C GLU A 135 19.66 10.44 1.68
N ASP A 136 20.88 10.82 1.28
CA ASP A 136 21.98 9.86 1.09
C ASP A 136 22.53 9.33 2.42
N THR A 137 22.37 10.11 3.48
CA THR A 137 22.90 9.82 4.80
C THR A 137 22.11 8.73 5.52
N PRO A 138 22.75 8.00 6.45
CA PRO A 138 22.04 7.06 7.31
C PRO A 138 20.93 7.79 8.08
N THR A 139 19.70 7.37 7.86
CA THR A 139 18.54 7.84 8.63
C THR A 139 18.18 6.80 9.67
N ARG A 140 17.73 7.24 10.85
CA ARG A 140 17.29 6.31 11.88
C ARG A 140 15.99 5.64 11.40
N ALA A 141 15.98 4.32 11.35
CA ALA A 141 14.78 3.56 10.98
C ALA A 141 13.58 4.00 11.83
N ALA A 142 12.48 4.37 11.15
CA ALA A 142 11.27 4.77 11.83
C ALA A 142 10.66 3.56 12.56
N ARG A 143 10.04 3.82 13.71
CA ARG A 143 9.32 2.78 14.46
C ARG A 143 7.84 2.82 14.06
N PRO A 144 7.27 1.72 13.55
CA PRO A 144 5.84 1.65 13.31
C PRO A 144 5.05 1.87 14.62
N SER A 145 3.94 2.59 14.52
CA SER A 145 3.02 2.89 15.62
C SER A 145 2.36 1.62 16.19
N HIS A 146 1.58 1.77 17.26
CA HIS A 146 0.84 0.63 17.83
C HIS A 146 -0.11 -0.02 16.82
N HIS A 147 -0.87 0.78 16.06
CA HIS A 147 -1.82 0.29 15.05
C HIS A 147 -1.10 -0.38 13.89
N GLU A 148 -0.02 0.23 13.39
CA GLU A 148 0.77 -0.34 12.30
C GLU A 148 1.42 -1.67 12.71
N ARG A 149 1.98 -1.77 13.92
CA ARG A 149 2.50 -3.05 14.46
C ARG A 149 1.41 -4.10 14.65
N ALA A 150 0.18 -3.70 14.99
CA ALA A 150 -0.94 -4.63 15.04
C ALA A 150 -1.26 -5.17 13.64
N PHE A 151 -1.29 -4.31 12.64
CA PHE A 151 -1.52 -4.72 11.25
C PHE A 151 -0.40 -5.59 10.69
N LEU A 152 0.87 -5.25 10.95
CA LEU A 152 2.02 -6.09 10.57
C LEU A 152 1.95 -7.50 11.19
N ARG A 153 1.34 -7.65 12.39
CA ARG A 153 1.08 -8.97 12.97
C ARG A 153 -0.02 -9.72 12.20
N VAL A 154 -1.05 -9.03 11.72
CA VAL A 154 -2.06 -9.64 10.83
C VAL A 154 -1.40 -10.17 9.56
N LEU A 155 -0.58 -9.35 8.90
CA LEU A 155 0.19 -9.76 7.72
C LEU A 155 1.07 -10.98 8.00
N LYS A 156 1.82 -10.96 9.10
CA LYS A 156 2.67 -12.09 9.51
C LYS A 156 1.87 -13.37 9.74
N ASN A 157 0.71 -13.26 10.39
CA ASN A 157 -0.17 -14.41 10.65
C ASN A 157 -0.79 -14.96 9.36
N ASP A 158 -0.95 -14.11 8.35
CA ASP A 158 -1.40 -14.48 7.00
C ASP A 158 -0.25 -15.04 6.13
N GLY A 159 0.95 -15.22 6.70
CA GLY A 159 2.10 -15.81 6.02
C GLY A 159 3.00 -14.83 5.29
N GLN A 160 2.73 -13.52 5.37
CA GLN A 160 3.60 -12.51 4.76
C GLN A 160 4.94 -12.40 5.50
N GLU A 161 6.01 -12.23 4.74
CA GLU A 161 7.33 -11.92 5.29
C GLU A 161 7.39 -10.44 5.72
N ILE A 162 7.67 -10.21 7.00
CA ILE A 162 7.84 -8.86 7.53
C ILE A 162 9.34 -8.52 7.56
N PRO A 163 9.81 -7.56 6.75
CA PRO A 163 11.21 -7.17 6.74
C PRO A 163 11.61 -6.61 8.09
N SER A 164 12.90 -6.69 8.38
CA SER A 164 13.49 -6.05 9.56
C SER A 164 13.93 -4.62 9.23
N ALA A 165 14.09 -3.79 10.24
CA ALA A 165 14.67 -2.46 10.06
C ALA A 165 16.07 -2.58 9.44
N PRO A 166 16.43 -1.74 8.44
CA PRO A 166 17.78 -1.69 7.91
C PRO A 166 18.76 -1.31 9.03
N ALA A 167 19.93 -1.95 9.02
CA ALA A 167 21.00 -1.77 10.01
C ALA A 167 21.72 -0.41 9.86
#